data_AF-A0A0K2YBC9-F1
#
_entry.id   AF-A0A0K2YBC9-F1
#
_cell.length_a   1.000
_cell.length_b   1.000
_cell.length_c   1.000
_cell.angle_alpha   90.00
_cell.angle_beta   90.00
_cell.angle_gamma   90.00
#
_symmetry.space_group_name_H-M   'P 1'
#
loop_
_entity.id
_entity.type
_entity.pdbx_description
1 polymer ?
#
loop_
_entity_poly.entity_id
_entity_poly.type
_entity_poly.pdbx_seq_one_letter_code
_entity_poly.pdbx_strand_id
1 'polypeptide(L)'
;MIPDITAGRGALAAMVQNIGNLAQAHAHLARVTSDTQGHLANMASKYHNLALSAEQFNYQKEKDAKEHGLKQAAFEQQQAEHADRLDLEKARLDLAKRQQNSQEKQWQQSFGFNKQQADRSYGLEKQRTRADVAYKGAQTANTNADTYMRGFIASSSTDPQTMVYGNRLMQQVGGGFKGTKPSLKKPLQLFKDPKAPPKFGDYSLNPMERG
;
A
#
# COMPACT_ATOMS: atom_id res chain seq x y z
N MET A 1 28.43 129.65 43.87
CA MET A 1 28.54 128.26 43.38
C MET A 1 27.66 127.38 44.24
N ILE A 2 26.49 127.01 43.74
CA ILE A 2 25.65 125.99 44.39
C ILE A 2 26.17 124.64 43.88
N PRO A 3 26.56 123.69 44.74
CA PRO A 3 27.01 122.39 44.29
C PRO A 3 25.84 121.63 43.65
N ASP A 4 26.11 121.01 42.52
CA ASP A 4 25.15 120.41 41.59
C ASP A 4 24.51 119.15 42.20
N ILE A 5 23.40 119.31 42.95
CA ILE A 5 22.57 118.22 43.54
C ILE A 5 22.04 117.26 42.46
N THR A 6 22.05 117.69 41.20
CA THR A 6 21.56 116.98 40.02
C THR A 6 22.40 115.72 39.70
N ALA A 7 23.73 115.78 39.87
CA ALA A 7 24.62 114.64 39.61
C ALA A 7 24.46 113.50 40.64
N GLY A 8 24.24 113.84 41.92
CA GLY A 8 24.01 112.86 42.99
C GLY A 8 22.64 112.17 42.92
N ARG A 9 21.61 112.88 42.46
CA ARG A 9 20.27 112.31 42.23
C ARG A 9 20.23 111.40 40.99
N GLY A 10 20.95 111.75 39.93
CA GLY A 10 21.11 110.91 38.74
C GLY A 10 21.88 109.61 39.04
N ALA A 11 22.95 109.68 39.84
CA ALA A 11 23.72 108.51 40.23
C ALA A 11 22.91 107.53 41.11
N LEU A 12 22.10 108.03 42.05
CA LEU A 12 21.21 107.20 42.85
C LEU A 12 20.09 106.57 42.00
N ALA A 13 19.51 107.31 41.05
CA ALA A 13 18.52 106.76 40.12
C ALA A 13 19.12 105.65 39.23
N ALA A 14 20.36 105.84 38.74
CA ALA A 14 21.09 104.82 37.98
C ALA A 14 21.43 103.58 38.83
N MET A 15 21.79 103.76 40.11
CA MET A 15 22.00 102.64 41.02
C MET A 15 20.71 101.85 41.28
N VAL A 16 19.58 102.52 41.50
CA VAL A 16 18.29 101.85 41.70
C VAL A 16 17.86 101.08 40.45
N GLN A 17 18.08 101.65 39.25
CA GLN A 17 17.85 100.95 37.99
C GLN A 17 18.78 99.74 37.81
N ASN A 18 20.07 99.87 38.15
CA ASN A 18 21.02 98.76 38.08
C ASN A 18 20.69 97.64 39.07
N ILE A 19 20.23 97.97 40.29
CA ILE A 19 19.76 96.97 41.27
C ILE A 19 18.50 96.28 40.75
N GLY A 20 17.56 97.03 40.15
CA GLY A 20 16.38 96.46 39.51
C GLY A 20 16.72 95.50 38.37
N ASN A 21 17.66 95.89 37.50
CA ASN A 21 18.14 95.06 36.40
C ASN A 21 18.88 93.82 36.89
N LEU A 22 19.66 93.94 37.97
CA LEU A 22 20.38 92.81 38.58
C LEU A 22 19.41 91.83 39.24
N ALA A 23 18.38 92.32 39.93
CA ALA A 23 17.32 91.46 40.48
C ALA A 23 16.54 90.72 39.37
N GLN A 24 16.24 91.40 38.26
CA GLN A 24 15.62 90.78 37.08
C GLN A 24 16.53 89.75 36.41
N ALA A 25 17.83 90.03 36.29
CA ALA A 25 18.81 89.09 35.76
C ALA A 25 18.93 87.84 36.65
N HIS A 26 18.93 88.00 37.97
CA HIS A 26 18.92 86.89 38.92
C HIS A 26 17.63 86.05 38.81
N ALA A 27 16.47 86.69 38.71
CA ALA A 27 15.20 85.98 38.52
C ALA A 27 15.16 85.21 37.18
N HIS A 28 15.74 85.78 36.11
CA HIS A 28 15.86 85.12 34.82
C HIS A 28 16.80 83.93 34.87
N LEU A 29 17.98 84.06 35.49
CA LEU A 29 18.92 82.95 35.66
C LEU A 29 18.34 81.82 36.52
N ALA A 30 17.61 82.15 37.58
CA ALA A 30 16.92 81.16 38.41
C ALA A 30 15.89 80.36 37.59
N ARG A 31 15.11 81.06 36.73
CA ARG A 31 14.15 80.42 35.84
C ARG A 31 14.84 79.52 34.81
N VAL A 32 15.86 80.01 34.12
CA VAL A 32 16.62 79.22 33.12
C VAL A 32 17.26 78.00 33.75
N THR A 33 17.80 78.13 34.96
CA THR A 33 18.39 77.00 35.69
C THR A 33 17.33 75.95 36.05
N SER A 34 16.17 76.39 36.54
CA SER A 34 15.04 75.50 36.84
C SER A 34 14.51 74.79 35.58
N ASP A 35 14.36 75.52 34.47
CA ASP A 35 13.90 74.96 33.20
C ASP A 35 14.91 73.96 32.62
N THR A 36 16.21 74.25 32.74
CA THR A 36 17.28 73.35 32.31
C THR A 36 17.31 72.07 33.17
N GLN A 37 17.16 72.18 34.49
CA GLN A 37 17.05 71.02 35.38
C GLN A 37 15.83 70.16 35.04
N GLY A 38 14.67 70.79 34.78
CA GLY A 38 13.47 70.09 34.33
C GLY A 38 13.66 69.38 32.99
N HIS A 39 14.33 70.02 32.03
CA HIS A 39 14.67 69.41 30.75
C HIS A 39 15.62 68.22 30.89
N LEU A 40 16.66 68.33 31.73
CA LEU A 40 17.61 67.24 31.98
C LEU A 40 16.94 66.05 32.66
N ALA A 41 16.08 66.28 33.66
CA ALA A 41 15.31 65.22 34.31
C ALA A 41 14.39 64.50 33.31
N ASN A 42 13.66 65.25 32.49
CA ASN A 42 12.80 64.69 31.45
C ASN A 42 13.58 63.90 30.38
N MET A 43 14.76 64.39 29.98
CA MET A 43 15.63 63.66 29.05
C MET A 43 16.16 62.38 29.68
N ALA A 44 16.64 62.42 30.93
CA ALA A 44 17.12 61.23 31.63
C ALA A 44 16.03 60.15 31.74
N SER A 45 14.80 60.52 32.09
CA SER A 45 13.68 59.58 32.12
C SER A 45 13.33 59.02 30.74
N LYS A 46 13.37 59.84 29.68
CA LYS A 46 13.14 59.37 28.31
C LYS A 46 14.22 58.40 27.84
N TYR A 47 15.49 58.70 28.11
CA TYR A 47 16.61 57.81 27.78
C TYR A 47 16.53 56.49 28.53
N HIS A 48 16.18 56.53 29.82
CA HIS A 48 16.00 55.31 30.61
C HIS A 48 14.86 54.44 30.07
N ASN A 49 13.71 55.03 29.75
CA ASN A 49 12.59 54.30 29.16
C ASN A 49 12.89 53.75 27.76
N LEU A 50 13.65 54.50 26.94
CA LEU A 50 14.10 54.03 25.64
C LEU A 50 15.06 52.84 25.76
N ALA A 51 16.00 52.89 26.71
CA ALA A 51 16.92 51.80 26.98
C ALA A 51 16.17 50.52 27.42
N LEU A 52 15.24 50.65 28.37
CA LEU A 52 14.39 49.54 28.81
C LEU A 52 13.54 48.95 27.68
N SER A 53 12.97 49.81 26.82
CA SER A 53 12.18 49.36 25.67
C SER A 53 13.03 48.62 24.64
N ALA A 54 14.27 49.05 24.40
CA ALA A 54 15.20 48.38 23.49
C ALA A 54 15.61 46.99 24.02
N GLU A 55 15.86 46.87 25.33
CA GLU A 55 16.16 45.58 25.96
C GLU A 55 14.98 44.60 25.87
N GLN A 56 13.76 45.08 26.17
CA GLN A 56 12.54 44.25 26.05
C GLN A 56 12.30 43.79 24.61
N PHE A 57 12.49 44.68 23.63
CA PHE A 57 12.35 44.34 22.22
C PHE A 57 13.36 43.26 21.78
N ASN A 58 14.63 43.40 22.18
CA ASN A 58 15.65 42.42 21.86
C ASN A 58 15.36 41.06 22.52
N TYR A 59 14.96 41.05 23.78
CA TYR A 59 14.59 39.83 24.49
C TYR A 59 13.40 39.12 23.82
N GLN A 60 12.37 39.86 23.43
CA GLN A 60 11.21 39.31 22.75
C GLN A 60 11.60 38.70 21.39
N LYS A 61 12.44 39.40 20.63
CA LYS A 61 12.95 38.92 19.33
C LYS A 61 13.75 37.63 19.46
N GLU A 62 14.61 37.51 20.47
CA GLU A 62 15.37 36.27 20.71
C GLU A 62 14.49 35.11 21.13
N LYS A 63 13.47 35.36 21.96
CA LYS A 63 12.50 34.35 22.38
C LYS A 63 11.71 33.82 21.17
N ASP A 64 11.18 34.72 20.35
CA ASP A 64 10.41 34.35 19.16
C ASP A 64 11.28 33.56 18.18
N ALA A 65 12.54 33.97 17.95
CA ALA A 65 13.47 33.24 17.09
C ALA A 65 13.72 31.80 17.56
N LYS A 66 13.88 31.59 18.88
CA LYS A 66 14.04 30.24 19.46
C LYS A 66 12.78 29.39 19.32
N GLU A 67 11.61 29.96 19.59
CA GLU A 67 10.34 29.25 19.43
C GLU A 67 10.08 28.86 17.98
N HIS A 68 10.39 29.73 17.03
CA HIS A 68 10.27 29.44 15.60
C HIS A 68 11.23 28.33 15.16
N GLY A 69 12.50 28.36 15.60
CA GLY A 69 13.47 27.31 15.30
C GLY A 69 13.05 25.94 15.85
N LEU A 70 12.54 25.89 17.08
CA LEU A 70 12.05 24.65 17.69
C LEU A 70 10.82 24.09 16.97
N LYS A 71 9.86 24.95 16.59
CA LYS A 71 8.68 24.53 15.82
C LYS A 71 9.04 24.01 14.44
N GLN A 72 10.01 24.63 13.77
CA GLN A 72 10.48 24.18 12.46
C GLN A 72 11.20 22.83 12.54
N ALA A 73 12.10 22.65 13.52
CA ALA A 73 12.76 21.36 13.75
C ALA A 73 11.77 20.24 14.08
N ALA A 74 10.74 20.52 14.89
CA ALA A 74 9.70 19.54 15.22
C ALA A 74 8.85 19.17 13.99
N PHE A 75 8.55 20.15 13.12
CA PHE A 75 7.83 19.90 11.88
C PHE A 75 8.65 19.08 10.87
N GLU A 76 9.94 19.36 10.74
CA GLU A 76 10.86 18.58 9.91
C GLU A 76 10.98 17.13 10.40
N GLN A 77 11.08 16.91 11.73
CA GLN A 77 11.04 15.56 12.30
C GLN A 77 9.74 14.83 12.00
N GLN A 78 8.58 15.48 12.16
CA GLN A 78 7.29 14.85 11.86
C GLN A 78 7.16 14.47 10.37
N GLN A 79 7.69 15.28 9.46
CA GLN A 79 7.70 14.94 8.04
C GLN A 79 8.60 13.74 7.75
N ALA A 80 9.80 13.68 8.33
CA ALA A 80 10.72 12.56 8.17
C ALA A 80 10.09 11.25 8.69
N GLU A 81 9.50 11.27 9.89
CA GLU A 81 8.81 10.11 10.45
C GLU A 81 7.62 9.65 9.60
N HIS A 82 6.88 10.60 9.00
CA HIS A 82 5.76 10.28 8.12
C HIS A 82 6.24 9.65 6.79
N ALA A 83 7.35 10.14 6.24
CA ALA A 83 7.96 9.58 5.03
C ALA A 83 8.44 8.13 5.27
N ASP A 84 9.13 7.88 6.39
CA ASP A 84 9.60 6.56 6.77
C ASP A 84 8.44 5.56 6.96
N ARG A 85 7.33 6.01 7.57
CA ARG A 85 6.13 5.17 7.71
C ARG A 85 5.52 4.80 6.37
N LEU A 86 5.39 5.75 5.46
CA LEU A 86 4.85 5.51 4.12
C LEU A 86 5.71 4.54 3.33
N ASP A 87 7.03 4.64 3.42
CA ASP A 87 7.93 3.74 2.69
C ASP A 87 7.94 2.32 3.30
N LEU A 88 7.83 2.20 4.63
CA LEU A 88 7.66 0.91 5.28
C LEU A 88 6.33 0.24 4.91
N GLU A 89 5.26 1.02 4.75
CA GLU A 89 3.96 0.54 4.30
C GLU A 89 4.00 0.07 2.84
N LYS A 90 4.63 0.86 1.94
CA LYS A 90 4.86 0.44 0.55
C LYS A 90 5.67 -0.84 0.46
N ALA A 91 6.72 -0.98 1.27
CA ALA A 91 7.54 -2.19 1.30
C ALA A 91 6.73 -3.43 1.74
N ARG A 92 5.83 -3.29 2.73
CA ARG A 92 4.91 -4.36 3.15
C ARG A 92 3.95 -4.75 2.02
N LEU A 93 3.38 -3.77 1.33
CA LEU A 93 2.44 -4.00 0.24
C LEU A 93 3.13 -4.65 -0.98
N ASP A 94 4.36 -4.26 -1.29
CA ASP A 94 5.16 -4.90 -2.35
C ASP A 94 5.52 -6.35 -1.99
N LEU A 95 5.89 -6.61 -0.73
CA LEU A 95 6.14 -7.97 -0.24
C LEU A 95 4.89 -8.86 -0.37
N ALA A 96 3.72 -8.34 0.03
CA ALA A 96 2.45 -9.07 -0.11
C ALA A 96 2.12 -9.39 -1.57
N LYS A 97 2.28 -8.43 -2.48
CA LYS A 97 2.09 -8.65 -3.93
C LYS A 97 3.05 -9.70 -4.49
N ARG A 98 4.32 -9.68 -4.08
CA ARG A 98 5.30 -10.71 -4.50
C ARG A 98 4.93 -12.10 -4.03
N GLN A 99 4.46 -12.23 -2.78
CA GLN A 99 3.99 -13.51 -2.25
C GLN A 99 2.78 -14.03 -3.03
N GLN A 100 1.81 -13.17 -3.33
CA GLN A 100 0.64 -13.55 -4.14
C GLN A 100 1.05 -14.01 -5.54
N ASN A 101 1.89 -13.23 -6.23
CA ASN A 101 2.39 -13.59 -7.56
C ASN A 101 3.18 -14.91 -7.57
N SER A 102 3.93 -15.20 -6.50
CA SER A 102 4.66 -16.46 -6.35
C SER A 102 3.70 -17.64 -6.17
N GLN A 103 2.69 -17.50 -5.31
CA GLN A 103 1.68 -18.54 -5.08
C GLN A 103 0.86 -18.82 -6.36
N GLU A 104 0.47 -17.77 -7.08
CA GLU A 104 -0.25 -17.93 -8.35
C GLU A 104 0.60 -18.65 -9.40
N LYS A 105 1.89 -18.28 -9.54
CA LYS A 105 2.81 -18.99 -10.45
C LYS A 105 2.98 -20.46 -10.08
N GLN A 106 3.14 -20.78 -8.80
CA GLN A 106 3.24 -22.17 -8.34
C GLN A 106 1.95 -22.95 -8.61
N TRP A 107 0.79 -22.32 -8.41
CA TRP A 107 -0.50 -22.93 -8.72
C TRP A 107 -0.65 -23.17 -10.23
N GLN A 108 -0.34 -22.20 -11.07
CA GLN A 108 -0.40 -22.35 -12.54
C GLN A 108 0.56 -23.44 -13.04
N GLN A 109 1.78 -23.51 -12.48
CA GLN A 109 2.76 -24.55 -12.84
C GLN A 109 2.28 -25.95 -12.41
N SER A 110 1.82 -26.11 -11.17
CA SER A 110 1.32 -27.40 -10.66
C SER A 110 0.03 -27.85 -11.36
N PHE A 111 -0.91 -26.93 -11.58
CA PHE A 111 -2.16 -27.21 -12.29
C PHE A 111 -1.92 -27.51 -13.78
N GLY A 112 -1.09 -26.71 -14.45
CA GLY A 112 -0.72 -26.93 -15.85
C GLY A 112 0.01 -28.25 -16.06
N PHE A 113 0.93 -28.60 -15.15
CA PHE A 113 1.64 -29.89 -15.18
C PHE A 113 0.69 -31.07 -14.97
N ASN A 114 -0.18 -31.01 -13.96
CA ASN A 114 -1.16 -32.06 -13.68
C ASN A 114 -2.15 -32.25 -14.83
N LYS A 115 -2.62 -31.16 -15.44
CA LYS A 115 -3.54 -31.24 -16.60
C LYS A 115 -2.87 -31.90 -17.80
N GLN A 116 -1.64 -31.52 -18.14
CA GLN A 116 -0.91 -32.14 -19.25
C GLN A 116 -0.59 -33.63 -18.98
N GLN A 117 -0.36 -34.00 -17.73
CA GLN A 117 -0.13 -35.39 -17.35
C GLN A 117 -1.43 -36.21 -17.40
N ALA A 118 -2.55 -35.63 -16.95
CA ALA A 118 -3.89 -36.22 -17.02
C ALA A 118 -4.37 -36.40 -18.47
N ASP A 119 -4.16 -35.41 -19.34
CA ASP A 119 -4.51 -35.51 -20.77
C ASP A 119 -3.69 -36.60 -21.47
N ARG A 120 -2.39 -36.70 -21.16
CA ARG A 120 -1.51 -37.75 -21.68
C ARG A 120 -1.93 -39.15 -21.21
N SER A 121 -2.21 -39.31 -19.91
CA SER A 121 -2.64 -40.60 -19.37
C SER A 121 -4.00 -41.03 -19.92
N TYR A 122 -4.95 -40.10 -20.04
CA TYR A 122 -6.25 -40.35 -20.66
C TYR A 122 -6.11 -40.74 -22.14
N GLY A 123 -5.26 -40.06 -22.90
CA GLY A 123 -4.98 -40.37 -24.30
C GLY A 123 -4.41 -41.79 -24.50
N LEU A 124 -3.41 -42.16 -23.71
CA LEU A 124 -2.80 -43.50 -23.73
C LEU A 124 -3.82 -44.59 -23.37
N GLU A 125 -4.62 -44.36 -22.34
CA GLU A 125 -5.59 -45.33 -21.88
C GLU A 125 -6.75 -45.52 -22.86
N LYS A 126 -7.18 -44.44 -23.54
CA LYS A 126 -8.14 -44.51 -24.64
C LYS A 126 -7.61 -45.34 -25.82
N GLN A 127 -6.31 -45.21 -26.15
CA GLN A 127 -5.68 -46.05 -27.17
C GLN A 127 -5.61 -47.51 -26.73
N ARG A 128 -5.20 -47.80 -25.49
CA ARG A 128 -5.20 -49.16 -24.92
C ARG A 128 -6.59 -49.79 -24.93
N THR A 129 -7.61 -49.04 -24.54
CA THR A 129 -9.00 -49.51 -24.54
C THR A 129 -9.47 -49.85 -25.96
N ARG A 130 -9.16 -49.01 -26.95
CA ARG A 130 -9.48 -49.29 -28.35
C ARG A 130 -8.77 -50.54 -28.86
N ALA A 131 -7.49 -50.70 -28.53
CA ALA A 131 -6.72 -51.88 -28.91
C ALA A 131 -7.28 -53.16 -28.25
N ASP A 132 -7.62 -53.12 -26.95
CA ASP A 132 -8.21 -54.26 -26.23
C ASP A 132 -9.59 -54.63 -26.81
N VAL A 133 -10.42 -53.64 -27.13
CA VAL A 133 -11.72 -53.88 -27.80
C VAL A 133 -11.53 -54.49 -29.18
N ALA A 134 -10.60 -54.00 -29.98
CA ALA A 134 -10.30 -54.55 -31.30
C ALA A 134 -9.75 -55.98 -31.21
N TYR A 135 -8.81 -56.23 -30.29
CA TYR A 135 -8.24 -57.56 -30.04
C TYR A 135 -9.30 -58.56 -29.61
N LYS A 136 -10.14 -58.20 -28.64
CA LYS A 136 -11.25 -59.05 -28.18
C LYS A 136 -12.27 -59.28 -29.29
N GLY A 137 -12.58 -58.25 -30.08
CA GLY A 137 -13.43 -58.39 -31.26
C GLY A 137 -12.89 -59.40 -32.27
N ALA A 138 -11.58 -59.34 -32.56
CA ALA A 138 -10.92 -60.28 -33.44
C ALA A 138 -10.90 -61.71 -32.85
N GLN A 139 -10.64 -61.86 -31.55
CA GLN A 139 -10.67 -63.15 -30.87
C GLN A 139 -12.07 -63.77 -30.93
N THR A 140 -13.12 -62.98 -30.65
CA THR A 140 -14.51 -63.45 -30.76
C THR A 140 -14.86 -63.82 -32.21
N ALA A 141 -14.43 -63.04 -33.20
CA ALA A 141 -14.65 -63.35 -34.61
C ALA A 141 -13.98 -64.68 -35.01
N ASN A 142 -12.73 -64.91 -34.60
CA ASN A 142 -12.01 -66.16 -34.86
C ASN A 142 -12.69 -67.37 -34.20
N THR A 143 -13.07 -67.25 -32.93
CA THR A 143 -13.78 -68.34 -32.23
C THR A 143 -15.13 -68.65 -32.90
N ASN A 144 -15.86 -67.63 -33.32
CA ASN A 144 -17.13 -67.80 -34.05
C ASN A 144 -16.90 -68.46 -35.41
N ALA A 145 -15.83 -68.11 -36.13
CA ALA A 145 -15.47 -68.73 -37.40
C ALA A 145 -15.13 -70.22 -37.21
N ASP A 146 -14.29 -70.58 -36.21
CA ASP A 146 -13.96 -71.98 -35.91
C ASP A 146 -15.22 -72.77 -35.49
N THR A 147 -16.07 -72.18 -34.66
CA THR A 147 -17.34 -72.81 -34.22
C THR A 147 -18.29 -73.03 -35.40
N TYR A 148 -18.41 -72.06 -36.31
CA TYR A 148 -19.21 -72.21 -37.53
C TYR A 148 -18.65 -73.35 -38.40
N MET A 149 -17.34 -73.38 -38.61
CA MET A 149 -16.69 -74.37 -39.46
C MET A 149 -16.84 -75.79 -38.89
N ARG A 150 -16.70 -75.95 -37.57
CA ARG A 150 -17.00 -77.22 -36.88
C ARG A 150 -18.48 -77.61 -37.01
N GLY A 151 -19.39 -76.64 -36.87
CA GLY A 151 -20.82 -76.85 -37.07
C GLY A 151 -21.13 -77.33 -38.49
N PHE A 152 -20.53 -76.72 -39.50
CA PHE A 152 -20.66 -77.09 -40.91
C PHE A 152 -20.17 -78.52 -41.16
N ILE A 153 -18.97 -78.87 -40.68
CA ILE A 153 -18.41 -80.23 -40.83
C ILE A 153 -19.27 -81.28 -40.09
N ALA A 154 -19.76 -80.98 -38.89
CA ALA A 154 -20.62 -81.91 -38.16
C ALA A 154 -22.01 -82.06 -38.82
N SER A 155 -22.53 -80.99 -39.43
CA SER A 155 -23.81 -81.00 -40.13
C SER A 155 -23.82 -81.82 -41.42
N SER A 156 -22.65 -82.11 -42.00
CA SER A 156 -22.50 -82.96 -43.18
C SER A 156 -22.29 -84.45 -42.83
N SER A 157 -22.32 -84.81 -41.54
CA SER A 157 -22.22 -86.20 -41.09
C SER A 157 -23.47 -87.02 -41.44
N THR A 158 -23.31 -88.32 -41.67
CA THR A 158 -24.42 -89.28 -41.90
C THR A 158 -25.11 -89.73 -40.61
N ASP A 159 -24.53 -89.43 -39.44
CA ASP A 159 -25.15 -89.70 -38.14
C ASP A 159 -26.15 -88.58 -37.74
N PRO A 160 -27.44 -88.90 -37.51
CA PRO A 160 -28.47 -87.92 -37.15
C PRO A 160 -28.14 -87.09 -35.90
N GLN A 161 -27.48 -87.68 -34.90
CA GLN A 161 -27.13 -86.96 -33.66
C GLN A 161 -26.04 -85.91 -33.92
N THR A 162 -25.00 -86.30 -34.66
CA THR A 162 -23.92 -85.40 -35.09
C THR A 162 -24.44 -84.27 -35.99
N MET A 163 -25.40 -84.57 -36.87
CA MET A 163 -26.02 -83.56 -37.75
C MET A 163 -26.81 -82.51 -36.97
N VAL A 164 -27.61 -82.92 -35.97
CA VAL A 164 -28.36 -81.98 -35.11
C VAL A 164 -27.40 -81.11 -34.28
N TYR A 165 -26.32 -81.70 -33.77
CA TYR A 165 -25.27 -80.96 -33.07
C TYR A 165 -24.61 -79.90 -33.99
N GLY A 166 -24.26 -80.27 -35.21
CA GLY A 166 -23.68 -79.35 -36.20
C GLY A 166 -24.59 -78.18 -36.54
N ASN A 167 -25.88 -78.46 -36.77
CA ASN A 167 -26.89 -77.43 -37.00
C ASN A 167 -27.06 -76.49 -35.79
N ARG A 168 -26.99 -77.02 -34.56
CA ARG A 168 -27.05 -76.21 -33.33
C ARG A 168 -25.84 -75.29 -33.19
N LEU A 169 -24.63 -75.77 -33.50
CA LEU A 169 -23.42 -74.94 -33.52
C LEU A 169 -23.51 -73.82 -34.56
N MET A 170 -23.98 -74.12 -35.78
CA MET A 170 -24.17 -73.10 -36.80
C MET A 170 -25.23 -72.06 -36.40
N GLN A 171 -26.30 -72.46 -35.71
CA GLN A 171 -27.30 -71.52 -35.18
C GLN A 171 -26.75 -70.63 -34.06
N GLN A 172 -25.86 -71.15 -33.20
CA GLN A 172 -25.24 -70.35 -32.11
C GLN A 172 -24.41 -69.17 -32.64
N VAL A 173 -23.83 -69.31 -33.83
CA VAL A 173 -23.03 -68.26 -34.49
C VAL A 173 -23.82 -67.49 -35.57
N GLY A 174 -25.05 -67.93 -35.86
CA GLY A 174 -25.86 -67.52 -37.01
C GLY A 174 -26.48 -66.12 -36.88
N GLY A 175 -26.15 -65.26 -37.86
CA GLY A 175 -26.85 -64.00 -38.15
C GLY A 175 -26.05 -62.71 -37.94
N GLY A 176 -24.77 -62.78 -37.58
CA GLY A 176 -23.90 -61.60 -37.60
C GLY A 176 -22.68 -61.59 -36.68
N PHE A 177 -22.04 -62.74 -36.42
CA PHE A 177 -20.86 -62.80 -35.54
C PHE A 177 -21.07 -62.10 -34.18
N LYS A 178 -22.31 -62.07 -33.70
CA LYS A 178 -22.68 -61.46 -32.41
C LYS A 178 -22.40 -62.44 -31.28
N GLY A 179 -21.17 -62.94 -31.20
CA GLY A 179 -20.70 -63.65 -30.00
C GLY A 179 -20.82 -62.72 -28.79
N THR A 180 -21.01 -63.30 -27.61
CA THR A 180 -21.09 -62.61 -26.32
C THR A 180 -20.04 -61.51 -26.23
N LYS A 181 -20.48 -60.24 -26.38
CA LYS A 181 -19.58 -59.10 -26.29
C LYS A 181 -18.89 -59.16 -24.92
N PRO A 182 -17.55 -59.18 -24.86
CA PRO A 182 -16.86 -59.17 -23.58
C PRO A 182 -17.29 -57.93 -22.81
N SER A 183 -17.48 -58.08 -21.50
CA SER A 183 -17.87 -56.98 -20.64
C SER A 183 -16.83 -55.87 -20.72
N LEU A 184 -17.24 -54.73 -21.26
CA LEU A 184 -16.44 -53.51 -21.25
C LEU A 184 -16.29 -53.09 -19.79
N LYS A 185 -15.05 -53.12 -19.26
CA LYS A 185 -14.76 -52.50 -17.96
C LYS A 185 -15.22 -51.03 -18.02
N LYS A 186 -15.94 -50.59 -16.99
CA LYS A 186 -16.45 -49.22 -16.88
C LYS A 186 -15.32 -48.21 -17.14
N PRO A 187 -15.59 -47.08 -17.83
CA PRO A 187 -14.58 -46.06 -18.04
C PRO A 187 -14.05 -45.55 -16.70
N LEU A 188 -12.75 -45.25 -16.68
CA LEU A 188 -12.05 -44.73 -15.52
C LEU A 188 -12.80 -43.54 -14.92
N GLN A 189 -12.91 -43.53 -13.59
CA GLN A 189 -13.35 -42.36 -12.85
C GLN A 189 -12.40 -41.21 -13.23
N LEU A 190 -12.92 -40.24 -13.98
CA LEU A 190 -12.18 -39.00 -14.19
C LEU A 190 -11.96 -38.37 -12.82
N PHE A 191 -10.70 -38.20 -12.44
CA PHE A 191 -10.34 -37.33 -11.33
C PHE A 191 -11.01 -35.97 -11.59
N LYS A 192 -11.89 -35.54 -10.68
CA LYS A 192 -12.53 -34.22 -10.77
C LYS A 192 -11.45 -33.18 -10.55
N ASP A 193 -10.99 -32.54 -11.62
CA ASP A 193 -10.14 -31.37 -11.50
C ASP A 193 -10.87 -30.28 -10.69
N PRO A 194 -10.22 -29.66 -9.68
CA PRO A 194 -10.78 -28.50 -9.03
C PRO A 194 -10.93 -27.38 -10.07
N LYS A 195 -12.19 -26.95 -10.31
CA LYS A 195 -12.58 -26.00 -11.38
C LYS A 195 -12.08 -24.57 -11.19
N ALA A 196 -11.47 -24.24 -10.06
CA ALA A 196 -11.03 -22.89 -9.78
C ALA A 196 -9.79 -22.90 -8.86
N PRO A 197 -8.88 -21.91 -9.01
CA PRO A 197 -7.87 -21.66 -8.00
C PRO A 197 -8.55 -21.36 -6.65
N PRO A 198 -7.93 -21.74 -5.52
CA PRO A 198 -8.39 -21.29 -4.21
C PRO A 198 -8.42 -19.76 -4.21
N LYS A 199 -9.51 -19.17 -3.71
CA LYS A 199 -9.58 -17.71 -3.52
C LYS A 199 -8.51 -17.33 -2.50
N PHE A 200 -7.40 -16.77 -2.97
CA PHE A 200 -6.42 -16.14 -2.10
C PHE A 200 -7.10 -14.90 -1.53
N GLY A 201 -7.42 -14.94 -0.23
CA GLY A 201 -8.35 -14.02 0.41
C GLY A 201 -7.98 -12.55 0.19
N ASP A 202 -9.02 -11.72 0.02
CA ASP A 202 -8.95 -10.27 0.09
C ASP A 202 -8.41 -9.87 1.47
N TYR A 203 -7.12 -9.59 1.56
CA TYR A 203 -6.56 -8.86 2.70
C TYR A 203 -6.83 -7.36 2.52
N SER A 204 -8.11 -7.00 2.36
CA SER A 204 -8.60 -5.66 2.67
C SER A 204 -8.91 -5.51 4.16
N LEU A 205 -8.50 -6.49 5.00
CA LEU A 205 -8.42 -6.33 6.44
C LEU A 205 -7.27 -5.36 6.78
N ASN A 206 -7.50 -4.09 6.46
CA ASN A 206 -6.87 -2.98 7.15
C ASN A 206 -7.10 -3.19 8.65
N PRO A 207 -6.05 -3.30 9.48
CA PRO A 207 -6.23 -3.33 10.94
C PRO A 207 -6.74 -2.00 11.51
N MET A 208 -7.05 -1.00 10.68
CA MET A 208 -7.57 0.31 11.10
C MET A 208 -9.10 0.47 11.05
N GLU A 209 -9.87 -0.50 10.54
CA GLU A 209 -11.35 -0.41 10.53
C GLU A 209 -12.03 -1.02 11.77
N ARG A 210 -11.25 -1.40 12.79
CA ARG A 210 -11.78 -1.68 14.14
C ARG A 210 -11.29 -0.61 15.11
N GLY A 211 -11.88 0.58 15.01
CA GLY A 211 -11.77 1.68 15.96
C GLY A 211 -13.16 2.21 16.25
#